data_AF-A0A819WZC7-F1
#
_entry.id   AF-A0A819WZC7-F1
#
_cell.length_a   1.000
_cell.length_b   1.000
_cell.length_c   1.000
_cell.angle_alpha   90.00
_cell.angle_beta   90.00
_cell.angle_gamma   90.00
#
_symmetry.space_group_name_H-M   'P 1'
#
loop_
_entity.id
_entity.type
_entity.pdbx_description
1 polymer ?
#
loop_
_entity_poly.entity_id
_entity_poly.type
_entity_poly.pdbx_seq_one_letter_code
_entity_poly.pdbx_strand_id
1 'polypeptide(L)'
;MSGKVRRENDDDEVKDNDRKRVESNYVRNSSATTPKRIRRNEEHVEKELINEFSSNSNIELNPKEKSQGSAQLDNFYASFLPSSQYYERSYMHRDIVTHVIVTKTDFLISGSQDGHIKFWKILTSDYLKQQQTVATSSHSSKANDDQQEEINSLVPLPIQFVKHFRAHLGPILAMCVNVSGTLLCSTCSDRTLKMFDVLSFDMITMVKLDIIPLTCSFVDSSRQALSKLAVSDSQSSTIYIYDAKTLNIKEPISILSNIGHGSSVSIISYSSQYDLAISCDQTSIINYWSPTNIESLPNEILFKSKLDTDLFELVKRKLIPLALEFNNTGDLFALMGKSSTEKKLFLFNTLKGKILKVFDEHLEIYKQLHERLLTKQQESEEKKLNLNILNNVEYSRRLTIEKDLEKNQSIYSLINLQFDSSGTFLFYSTLYGIKMLNIRNNSIRLFFGTTENARFIRLALYQYNKSSDNNLNSTILFTTAYKKNRFYLFTRNNPQ
;
A
#
# COMPACT_ATOMS: atom_id res chain seq x y z
N MET A 1 -21.00 33.45 -75.57
CA MET A 1 -21.07 32.01 -75.22
C MET A 1 -19.73 31.37 -75.58
N SER A 2 -18.59 31.75 -75.00
CA SER A 2 -18.05 31.38 -73.67
C SER A 2 -18.24 29.89 -73.37
N GLY A 3 -17.24 29.04 -73.12
CA GLY A 3 -15.80 29.20 -72.83
C GLY A 3 -15.39 27.92 -72.09
N LYS A 4 -14.26 27.31 -72.46
CA LYS A 4 -13.76 26.01 -71.96
C LYS A 4 -13.78 25.91 -70.43
N VAL A 5 -14.26 24.78 -69.90
CA VAL A 5 -14.16 24.42 -68.47
C VAL A 5 -13.33 23.14 -68.31
N ARG A 6 -12.24 23.29 -67.55
CA ARG A 6 -11.36 22.24 -67.01
C ARG A 6 -12.16 21.35 -66.05
N ARG A 7 -11.87 20.05 -66.02
CA ARG A 7 -12.22 19.18 -64.90
C ARG A 7 -10.94 18.78 -64.18
N GLU A 8 -10.95 19.08 -62.89
CA GLU A 8 -9.91 18.90 -61.89
C GLU A 8 -9.81 17.43 -61.47
N ASN A 9 -8.60 17.04 -61.11
CA ASN A 9 -8.29 15.80 -60.41
C ASN A 9 -8.61 16.02 -58.92
N ASP A 10 -9.32 15.09 -58.30
CA ASP A 10 -9.53 15.09 -56.85
C ASP A 10 -8.28 14.56 -56.13
N ASP A 11 -7.95 15.30 -55.08
CA ASP A 11 -6.77 15.21 -54.21
C ASP A 11 -6.84 14.02 -53.23
N ASP A 12 -5.70 13.33 -53.07
CA ASP A 12 -5.46 12.37 -51.99
C ASP A 12 -4.05 12.64 -51.41
N GLU A 13 -3.79 13.83 -50.85
CA GLU A 13 -2.50 14.09 -50.20
C GLU A 13 -2.45 15.31 -49.24
N VAL A 14 -3.25 15.34 -48.15
CA VAL A 14 -2.91 16.20 -46.99
C VAL A 14 -3.37 15.58 -45.66
N LYS A 15 -2.49 14.80 -45.02
CA LYS A 15 -2.54 14.50 -43.58
C LYS A 15 -1.12 14.45 -43.04
N ASP A 16 -0.68 15.49 -42.33
CA ASP A 16 0.22 15.30 -41.17
C ASP A 16 0.58 16.58 -40.39
N ASN A 17 0.25 17.78 -40.86
CA ASN A 17 0.71 19.01 -40.19
C ASN A 17 -0.24 19.60 -39.12
N ASP A 18 -1.48 19.13 -38.98
CA ASP A 18 -2.41 19.66 -37.96
C ASP A 18 -2.42 18.88 -36.63
N ARG A 19 -1.80 17.70 -36.56
CA ARG A 19 -1.68 16.95 -35.28
C ARG A 19 -0.56 17.46 -34.37
N LYS A 20 0.47 18.11 -34.91
CA LYS A 20 1.60 18.63 -34.12
C LYS A 20 1.33 20.00 -33.48
N ARG A 21 0.24 20.69 -33.84
CA ARG A 21 -0.05 22.03 -33.30
C ARG A 21 -0.97 22.02 -32.07
N VAL A 22 -1.66 20.91 -31.79
CA VAL A 22 -2.55 20.78 -30.61
C VAL A 22 -1.79 20.29 -29.37
N GLU A 23 -0.68 19.55 -29.52
CA GLU A 23 0.13 19.06 -28.40
C GLU A 23 1.05 20.13 -27.77
N SER A 24 1.37 21.20 -28.50
CA SER A 24 2.29 22.26 -28.02
C SER A 24 1.67 23.33 -27.11
N ASN A 25 0.34 23.41 -27.02
CA ASN A 25 -0.37 24.43 -26.25
C ASN A 25 -0.81 23.99 -24.84
N TYR A 26 -0.56 22.73 -24.44
CA TYR A 26 -0.90 22.23 -23.09
C TYR A 26 0.18 22.51 -22.02
N VAL A 27 1.31 23.12 -22.39
CA VAL A 27 2.47 23.31 -21.49
C VAL A 27 2.62 24.75 -20.97
N ARG A 28 1.75 25.69 -21.37
CA ARG A 28 1.82 27.09 -20.87
C ARG A 28 0.52 27.52 -20.20
N ASN A 29 0.32 27.05 -18.96
CA ASN A 29 -0.26 27.80 -17.83
C ASN A 29 -0.70 26.85 -16.71
N SER A 30 0.24 26.41 -15.89
CA SER A 30 -0.04 25.92 -14.53
C SER A 30 1.19 26.08 -13.64
N SER A 31 1.64 27.32 -13.44
CA SER A 31 2.63 27.67 -12.43
C SER A 31 1.98 28.57 -11.39
N ALA A 32 1.12 27.99 -10.57
CA ALA A 32 0.64 28.63 -9.35
C ALA A 32 1.36 28.01 -8.16
N THR A 33 2.61 28.44 -7.91
CA THR A 33 3.28 28.15 -6.64
C THR A 33 2.39 28.63 -5.49
N THR A 34 1.94 27.71 -4.64
CA THR A 34 1.14 28.03 -3.44
C THR A 34 1.92 29.04 -2.56
N PRO A 35 1.36 30.22 -2.25
CA PRO A 35 2.03 31.24 -1.45
C PRO A 35 2.47 30.71 -0.08
N LYS A 36 3.66 31.09 0.40
CA LYS A 36 4.23 30.70 1.71
C LYS A 36 3.29 30.89 2.91
N ARG A 37 2.33 31.82 2.82
CA ARG A 37 1.33 32.09 3.87
C ARG A 37 0.27 30.97 3.98
N ILE A 38 -0.08 30.33 2.86
CA ILE A 38 -1.03 29.21 2.82
C ILE A 38 -0.40 27.99 3.52
N ARG A 39 0.87 27.69 3.24
CA ARG A 39 1.61 26.57 3.86
C ARG A 39 1.69 26.66 5.40
N ARG A 40 1.95 27.86 5.95
CA ARG A 40 1.98 28.05 7.42
C ARG A 40 0.61 27.85 8.07
N ASN A 41 -0.46 28.25 7.40
CA ASN A 41 -1.81 28.01 7.91
C ASN A 41 -2.11 26.50 7.91
N GLU A 42 -1.80 25.79 6.82
CA GLU A 42 -1.98 24.33 6.68
C GLU A 42 -1.23 23.51 7.76
N GLU A 43 0.01 23.88 8.11
CA GLU A 43 0.78 23.23 9.19
C GLU A 43 0.14 23.39 10.59
N HIS A 44 -0.53 24.53 10.84
CA HIS A 44 -1.27 24.74 12.09
C HIS A 44 -2.54 23.88 12.14
N VAL A 45 -3.25 23.74 11.01
CA VAL A 45 -4.43 22.86 10.88
C VAL A 45 -4.08 21.41 11.17
N GLU A 46 -2.97 20.94 10.60
CA GLU A 46 -2.52 19.56 10.76
C GLU A 46 -2.29 19.21 12.22
N LYS A 47 -1.63 20.10 12.97
CA LYS A 47 -1.37 19.91 14.40
C LYS A 47 -2.67 19.80 15.19
N GLU A 48 -3.68 20.61 14.89
CA GLU A 48 -4.97 20.53 15.57
C GLU A 48 -5.73 19.25 15.24
N LEU A 49 -5.77 18.84 13.97
CA LEU A 49 -6.34 17.55 13.58
C LEU A 49 -5.65 16.40 14.32
N ILE A 50 -4.32 16.36 14.29
CA ILE A 50 -3.52 15.35 15.00
C ILE A 50 -3.81 15.35 16.49
N ASN A 51 -3.90 16.53 17.11
CA ASN A 51 -4.17 16.65 18.54
C ASN A 51 -5.55 16.10 18.89
N GLU A 52 -6.59 16.39 18.11
CA GLU A 52 -7.94 15.86 18.31
C GLU A 52 -8.01 14.34 18.12
N PHE A 53 -7.35 13.83 17.09
CA PHE A 53 -7.29 12.38 16.90
C PHE A 53 -6.50 11.68 18.01
N SER A 54 -5.47 12.32 18.55
CA SER A 54 -4.66 11.77 19.65
C SER A 54 -5.41 11.83 20.99
N SER A 55 -6.20 12.88 21.24
CA SER A 55 -7.02 13.02 22.45
C SER A 55 -8.22 12.06 22.49
N ASN A 56 -8.76 11.70 21.32
CA ASN A 56 -9.87 10.73 21.21
C ASN A 56 -9.44 9.26 21.23
N SER A 57 -8.15 8.98 21.07
CA SER A 57 -7.65 7.66 21.42
C SER A 57 -7.76 7.53 22.95
N ASN A 58 -8.85 6.92 23.44
CA ASN A 58 -9.03 6.54 24.84
C ASN A 58 -7.96 5.53 25.23
N ILE A 59 -6.75 6.01 25.44
CA ILE A 59 -5.63 5.23 25.90
C ILE A 59 -5.23 5.87 27.22
N GLU A 60 -5.64 5.21 28.32
CA GLU A 60 -4.98 5.42 29.61
C GLU A 60 -3.49 5.12 29.41
N LEU A 61 -2.69 6.18 29.31
CA LEU A 61 -1.26 6.10 29.49
C LEU A 61 -0.93 6.92 30.73
N ASN A 62 -0.33 6.24 31.71
CA ASN A 62 0.63 6.89 32.58
C ASN A 62 1.71 7.48 31.66
N PRO A 63 1.86 8.81 31.57
CA PRO A 63 2.89 9.41 30.75
C PRO A 63 4.23 9.14 31.46
N LYS A 64 4.90 8.04 31.13
CA LYS A 64 6.33 7.95 31.41
C LYS A 64 6.97 9.07 30.61
N GLU A 65 7.53 10.06 31.31
CA GLU A 65 8.21 11.19 30.71
C GLU A 65 9.16 10.69 29.60
N LYS A 66 8.97 11.23 28.39
CA LYS A 66 9.78 10.87 27.23
C LYS A 66 11.25 11.13 27.56
N SER A 67 12.09 10.12 27.43
CA SER A 67 13.53 10.37 27.29
C SER A 67 13.73 11.21 26.02
N GLN A 68 14.53 12.27 26.09
CA GLN A 68 14.79 13.13 24.93
C GLN A 68 15.32 12.34 23.72
N GLY A 69 16.09 11.28 23.95
CA GLY A 69 16.63 10.41 22.90
C GLY A 69 15.55 9.64 22.10
N SER A 70 14.47 9.15 22.74
CA SER A 70 13.41 8.44 22.01
C SER A 70 12.64 9.36 21.06
N ALA A 71 12.43 10.62 21.45
CA ALA A 71 11.75 11.60 20.60
C ALA A 71 12.61 12.01 19.39
N GLN A 72 13.93 12.11 19.58
CA GLN A 72 14.87 12.39 18.50
C GLN A 72 14.89 11.26 17.46
N LEU A 73 14.89 10.00 17.90
CA LEU A 73 14.81 8.83 17.02
C LEU A 73 13.51 8.80 16.20
N ASP A 74 12.37 9.06 16.83
CA ASP A 74 11.09 9.09 16.12
C ASP A 74 11.07 10.18 15.03
N ASN A 75 11.61 11.36 15.32
CA ASN A 75 11.76 12.44 14.35
C ASN A 75 12.75 12.07 13.23
N PHE A 76 13.84 11.38 13.57
CA PHE A 76 14.81 10.88 12.60
C PHE A 76 14.13 9.93 11.61
N TYR A 77 13.42 8.90 12.07
CA TYR A 77 12.71 7.98 11.17
C TYR A 77 11.61 8.67 10.37
N ALA A 78 10.84 9.56 10.99
CA ALA A 78 9.83 10.36 10.28
C ALA A 78 10.44 11.23 9.17
N SER A 79 11.68 11.70 9.34
CA SER A 79 12.36 12.52 8.34
C SER A 79 12.65 11.78 7.04
N PHE A 80 12.62 10.45 7.02
CA PHE A 80 12.79 9.64 5.79
C PHE A 80 11.46 9.24 5.15
N LEU A 81 10.32 9.55 5.76
CA LEU A 81 9.00 9.15 5.26
C LEU A 81 8.38 10.24 4.37
N PRO A 82 7.36 9.90 3.56
CA PRO A 82 6.63 10.90 2.78
C PRO A 82 5.98 11.90 3.73
N SER A 83 5.97 13.17 3.34
CA SER A 83 5.49 14.27 4.17
C SER A 83 4.47 15.18 3.49
N SER A 84 4.25 15.02 2.18
CA SER A 84 3.18 15.74 1.48
C SER A 84 1.83 15.13 1.82
N GLN A 85 0.87 15.97 2.20
CA GLN A 85 -0.52 15.56 2.40
C GLN A 85 -1.23 15.24 1.08
N TYR A 86 -0.72 15.72 -0.05
CA TYR A 86 -1.30 15.54 -1.37
C TYR A 86 -0.53 14.49 -2.16
N TYR A 87 -1.22 13.74 -3.01
CA TYR A 87 -0.50 12.87 -3.94
C TYR A 87 0.22 13.73 -4.97
N GLU A 88 1.46 13.38 -5.31
CA GLU A 88 2.23 14.12 -6.31
C GLU A 88 1.75 13.75 -7.71
N ARG A 89 1.55 12.45 -7.97
CA ARG A 89 1.14 11.92 -9.28
C ARG A 89 0.20 10.73 -9.15
N SER A 90 -0.49 10.41 -10.23
CA SER A 90 -1.32 9.20 -10.36
C SER A 90 -1.12 8.56 -11.74
N TYR A 91 -1.21 7.23 -11.78
CA TYR A 91 -1.03 6.43 -12.98
C TYR A 91 -2.24 5.50 -13.16
N MET A 92 -2.56 5.14 -14.41
CA MET A 92 -3.82 4.47 -14.73
C MET A 92 -3.69 3.07 -15.33
N HIS A 93 -4.70 2.27 -15.04
CA HIS A 93 -5.05 1.03 -15.73
C HIS A 93 -6.30 1.25 -16.58
N ARG A 94 -6.65 0.25 -17.39
CA ARG A 94 -7.91 0.25 -18.12
C ARG A 94 -9.09 0.12 -17.16
N ASP A 95 -8.97 -0.77 -16.17
CA ASP A 95 -9.98 -1.04 -15.16
C ASP A 95 -9.48 -0.69 -13.74
N ILE A 96 -10.32 -0.89 -12.73
CA ILE A 96 -10.08 -0.60 -11.32
C ILE A 96 -8.78 -1.27 -10.86
N VAL A 97 -7.89 -0.48 -10.24
CA VAL A 97 -6.64 -1.00 -9.67
C VAL A 97 -6.94 -1.57 -8.29
N THR A 98 -6.74 -2.87 -8.13
CA THR A 98 -7.04 -3.59 -6.89
C THR A 98 -5.80 -3.81 -6.03
N HIS A 99 -4.65 -4.01 -6.67
CA HIS A 99 -3.40 -4.36 -6.00
C HIS A 99 -2.27 -3.39 -6.35
N VAL A 100 -1.47 -3.07 -5.33
CA VAL A 100 -0.14 -2.47 -5.45
C VAL A 100 0.78 -3.19 -4.48
N ILE A 101 1.99 -3.53 -4.94
CA ILE A 101 3.04 -4.17 -4.14
C ILE A 101 4.37 -3.59 -4.58
N VAL A 102 5.23 -3.30 -3.61
CA VAL A 102 6.61 -2.86 -3.84
C VAL A 102 7.54 -4.03 -3.54
N THR A 103 8.56 -4.20 -4.37
CA THR A 103 9.60 -5.22 -4.19
C THR A 103 10.89 -4.61 -3.64
N LYS A 104 11.72 -5.42 -2.97
CA LYS A 104 13.07 -5.02 -2.55
C LYS A 104 14.04 -4.78 -3.71
N THR A 105 13.63 -5.12 -4.93
CA THR A 105 14.38 -4.98 -6.19
C THR A 105 14.04 -3.69 -6.94
N ASP A 106 13.44 -2.72 -6.24
CA ASP A 106 13.05 -1.40 -6.75
C ASP A 106 12.02 -1.46 -7.88
N PHE A 107 11.04 -2.35 -7.75
CA PHE A 107 9.88 -2.40 -8.64
C PHE A 107 8.59 -2.17 -7.88
N LEU A 108 7.69 -1.41 -8.49
CA LEU A 108 6.28 -1.38 -8.15
C LEU A 108 5.55 -2.31 -9.11
N ILE A 109 4.65 -3.13 -8.57
CA ILE A 109 3.80 -4.04 -9.33
C ILE A 109 2.36 -3.68 -8.98
N SER A 110 1.53 -3.48 -9.99
CA SER A 110 0.12 -3.13 -9.83
C SER A 110 -0.78 -4.11 -10.56
N GLY A 111 -1.86 -4.54 -9.92
CA GLY A 111 -2.86 -5.45 -10.49
C GLY A 111 -4.24 -4.78 -10.58
N SER A 112 -4.99 -5.10 -11.62
CA SER A 112 -6.34 -4.59 -11.86
C SER A 112 -7.41 -5.68 -11.79
N GLN A 113 -8.66 -5.25 -11.66
CA GLN A 113 -9.83 -6.12 -11.57
C GLN A 113 -10.10 -6.95 -12.84
N ASP A 114 -9.63 -6.50 -14.00
CA ASP A 114 -9.75 -7.22 -15.28
C ASP A 114 -8.59 -8.21 -15.55
N GLY A 115 -7.75 -8.47 -14.53
CA GLY A 115 -6.69 -9.48 -14.62
C GLY A 115 -5.37 -8.97 -15.21
N HIS A 116 -5.21 -7.66 -15.40
CA HIS A 116 -3.94 -7.10 -15.86
C HIS A 116 -2.96 -6.86 -14.70
N ILE A 117 -1.68 -7.16 -14.94
CA ILE A 117 -0.56 -6.86 -14.04
C ILE A 117 0.42 -5.98 -14.79
N LYS A 118 0.82 -4.86 -14.19
CA LYS A 118 1.83 -3.93 -14.73
C LYS A 118 3.03 -3.85 -13.80
N PHE A 119 4.21 -3.87 -14.39
CA PHE A 119 5.50 -3.67 -13.75
C PHE A 119 5.99 -2.25 -14.01
N TRP A 120 6.48 -1.61 -12.96
CA TRP A 120 7.01 -0.26 -12.98
C TRP A 120 8.36 -0.24 -12.28
N LYS A 121 9.38 0.31 -12.93
CA LYS A 121 10.69 0.53 -12.30
C LYS A 121 10.62 1.78 -11.44
N ILE A 122 11.04 1.69 -10.18
CA ILE A 122 11.18 2.85 -9.31
C ILE A 122 12.54 3.49 -9.61
N LEU A 123 12.52 4.77 -9.97
CA LEU A 123 13.71 5.50 -10.41
C LEU A 123 14.36 6.18 -9.19
N THR A 124 15.34 5.50 -8.61
CA THR A 124 16.15 6.05 -7.52
C THR A 124 17.17 7.06 -8.06
N SER A 125 17.64 7.98 -7.22
CA SER A 125 18.69 8.93 -7.60
C SER A 125 19.94 8.25 -8.13
N ASP A 126 20.29 7.08 -7.60
CA ASP A 126 21.46 6.31 -8.05
C ASP A 126 21.26 5.68 -9.43
N TYR A 127 20.05 5.20 -9.72
CA TYR A 127 19.71 4.73 -11.06
C TYR A 127 19.84 5.86 -12.10
N LEU A 128 19.36 7.06 -11.75
CA LEU A 128 19.48 8.23 -12.63
C LEU A 128 20.95 8.63 -12.84
N LYS A 129 21.78 8.64 -11.79
CA LYS A 129 23.22 8.88 -11.90
C LYS A 129 23.90 7.85 -12.81
N GLN A 130 23.57 6.55 -12.66
CA GLN A 130 24.12 5.50 -13.51
C GLN A 130 23.75 5.71 -14.99
N GLN A 131 22.51 6.05 -15.30
CA GLN A 131 22.11 6.32 -16.69
C GLN A 131 22.84 7.53 -17.28
N GLN A 132 23.05 8.60 -16.51
CA GLN A 132 23.84 9.76 -16.95
C GLN A 132 25.30 9.39 -17.21
N THR A 133 25.92 8.55 -16.38
CA THR A 133 27.30 8.08 -16.61
C THR A 133 27.43 7.20 -17.87
N VAL A 134 26.45 6.35 -18.15
CA VAL A 134 26.45 5.54 -19.37
C VAL A 134 26.27 6.42 -20.61
N ALA A 135 25.30 7.35 -20.59
CA ALA A 135 25.05 8.26 -21.71
C ALA A 135 26.25 9.17 -22.05
N THR A 136 27.01 9.61 -21.03
CA THR A 136 28.23 10.41 -21.22
C THR A 136 29.43 9.58 -21.70
N SER A 137 29.44 8.27 -21.46
CA SER A 137 30.48 7.36 -21.95
C SER A 137 30.27 6.87 -23.40
N SER A 138 29.03 6.87 -23.89
CA SER A 138 28.69 6.37 -25.25
C SER A 138 28.64 7.44 -26.34
N HIS A 139 28.77 8.73 -25.99
CA HIS A 139 28.84 9.83 -26.96
C HIS A 139 30.07 10.72 -26.75
N SER A 140 31.09 10.51 -27.58
CA SER A 140 32.11 11.52 -27.87
C SER A 140 31.52 12.66 -28.70
N SER A 141 30.69 13.49 -28.10
CA SER A 141 30.30 14.79 -28.64
C SER A 141 29.77 15.64 -27.50
N LYS A 142 30.44 16.78 -27.27
CA LYS A 142 30.02 17.82 -26.33
C LYS A 142 28.52 18.09 -26.49
N ALA A 143 27.71 17.68 -25.52
CA ALA A 143 26.37 18.20 -25.39
C ALA A 143 26.50 19.69 -25.02
N ASN A 144 25.75 20.56 -25.70
CA ASN A 144 25.74 21.99 -25.38
C ASN A 144 25.11 22.20 -24.00
N ASP A 145 25.60 23.19 -23.23
CA ASP A 145 25.10 23.51 -21.89
C ASP A 145 23.56 23.69 -21.87
N ASP A 146 22.97 24.22 -22.94
CA ASP A 146 21.52 24.39 -23.09
C ASP A 146 20.72 23.07 -23.15
N GLN A 147 21.27 22.01 -23.78
CA GLN A 147 20.63 20.69 -23.81
C GLN A 147 20.78 19.96 -22.46
N GLN A 148 21.87 20.23 -21.75
CA GLN A 148 22.09 19.72 -20.39
C GLN A 148 21.09 20.34 -19.41
N GLU A 149 20.78 21.64 -19.54
CA GLU A 149 19.75 22.32 -18.75
C GLU A 149 18.34 21.81 -19.05
N GLU A 150 18.01 21.54 -20.31
CA GLU A 150 16.69 20.98 -20.68
C GLU A 150 16.49 19.56 -20.12
N ILE A 151 17.53 18.72 -20.14
CA ILE A 151 17.55 17.38 -19.53
C ILE A 151 17.46 17.45 -17.98
N ASN A 152 18.10 18.44 -17.36
CA ASN A 152 18.02 18.67 -15.92
C ASN A 152 16.70 19.33 -15.49
N SER A 153 15.99 19.99 -16.41
CA SER A 153 14.69 20.65 -16.16
C SER A 153 13.50 19.69 -16.14
N LEU A 154 13.63 18.52 -16.77
CA LEU A 154 12.66 17.43 -16.66
C LEU A 154 12.81 16.78 -15.29
N VAL A 155 11.97 17.17 -14.34
CA VAL A 155 11.86 16.49 -13.04
C VAL A 155 11.67 14.99 -13.32
N PRO A 156 12.68 14.14 -13.03
CA PRO A 156 12.64 12.74 -13.43
C PRO A 156 11.40 12.09 -12.79
N LEU A 157 10.66 11.33 -13.58
CA LEU A 157 9.48 10.62 -13.07
C LEU A 157 9.92 9.70 -11.93
N PRO A 158 9.17 9.60 -10.81
CA PRO A 158 9.54 8.73 -9.70
C PRO A 158 9.47 7.24 -10.10
N ILE A 159 8.69 6.92 -11.13
CA ILE A 159 8.54 5.57 -11.68
C ILE A 159 8.46 5.59 -13.21
N GLN A 160 8.90 4.49 -13.83
CA GLN A 160 8.81 4.24 -15.27
C GLN A 160 8.05 2.95 -15.55
N PHE A 161 7.13 2.97 -16.52
CA PHE A 161 6.44 1.76 -16.96
C PHE A 161 7.43 0.82 -17.68
N VAL A 162 7.39 -0.47 -17.35
CA VAL A 162 8.29 -1.49 -17.92
C VAL A 162 7.52 -2.45 -18.82
N LYS A 163 6.57 -3.19 -18.26
CA LYS A 163 5.86 -4.27 -18.96
C LYS A 163 4.47 -4.45 -18.39
N HIS A 164 3.56 -4.97 -19.21
CA HIS A 164 2.25 -5.40 -18.73
C HIS A 164 1.92 -6.81 -19.23
N PHE A 165 1.13 -7.50 -18.42
CA PHE A 165 0.58 -8.81 -18.70
C PHE A 165 -0.93 -8.75 -18.60
N ARG A 166 -1.63 -9.39 -19.54
CA ARG A 166 -2.98 -9.88 -19.27
C ARG A 166 -2.84 -11.20 -18.54
N ALA A 167 -2.53 -11.13 -17.25
CA ALA A 167 -2.20 -12.30 -16.45
C ALA A 167 -3.40 -13.22 -16.35
N HIS A 168 -4.58 -12.70 -16.04
CA HIS A 168 -5.80 -13.48 -15.83
C HIS A 168 -6.94 -12.99 -16.73
N LEU A 169 -7.94 -13.85 -16.95
CA LEU A 169 -9.18 -13.47 -17.65
C LEU A 169 -10.24 -12.92 -16.69
N GLY A 170 -10.08 -13.19 -15.39
CA GLY A 170 -10.95 -12.73 -14.32
C GLY A 170 -10.19 -11.91 -13.27
N PRO A 171 -10.87 -11.57 -12.16
CA PRO A 171 -10.31 -10.74 -11.11
C PRO A 171 -9.17 -11.43 -10.38
N ILE A 172 -8.11 -10.67 -10.17
CA ILE A 172 -7.00 -11.04 -9.30
C ILE A 172 -7.52 -11.05 -7.87
N LEU A 173 -7.46 -12.22 -7.22
CA LEU A 173 -7.93 -12.41 -5.84
C LEU A 173 -6.84 -12.05 -4.83
N ALA A 174 -5.61 -12.48 -5.06
CA ALA A 174 -4.47 -12.13 -4.24
C ALA A 174 -3.19 -11.98 -5.08
N MET A 175 -2.29 -11.15 -4.58
CA MET A 175 -0.92 -11.00 -5.07
C MET A 175 0.03 -10.98 -3.88
N CYS A 176 1.17 -11.66 -4.00
CA CYS A 176 2.24 -11.60 -3.01
C CYS A 176 3.61 -11.69 -3.70
N VAL A 177 4.63 -11.17 -3.03
CA VAL A 177 6.02 -11.18 -3.48
C VAL A 177 6.85 -11.88 -2.43
N ASN A 178 7.85 -12.65 -2.86
CA ASN A 178 8.73 -13.37 -1.93
C ASN A 178 9.67 -12.40 -1.19
N VAL A 179 10.31 -12.88 -0.12
CA VAL A 179 11.13 -12.04 0.77
C VAL A 179 12.29 -11.33 0.04
N SER A 180 12.83 -11.91 -1.04
CA SER A 180 13.90 -11.32 -1.85
C SER A 180 13.39 -10.29 -2.88
N GLY A 181 12.10 -10.24 -3.16
CA GLY A 181 11.55 -9.36 -4.20
C GLY A 181 11.77 -9.84 -5.63
N THR A 182 12.10 -11.11 -5.83
CA THR A 182 12.45 -11.68 -7.14
C THR A 182 11.30 -12.46 -7.78
N LEU A 183 10.36 -12.97 -6.98
CA LEU A 183 9.21 -13.73 -7.46
C LEU A 183 7.91 -13.05 -7.03
N LEU A 184 6.98 -12.96 -7.96
CA LEU A 184 5.60 -12.51 -7.73
C LEU A 184 4.66 -13.69 -7.99
N CYS A 185 3.71 -13.90 -7.09
CA CYS A 185 2.57 -14.78 -7.28
C CYS A 185 1.30 -13.95 -7.47
N SER A 186 0.42 -14.41 -8.36
CA SER A 186 -0.95 -13.92 -8.48
C SER A 186 -1.94 -15.08 -8.59
N THR A 187 -3.08 -14.96 -7.93
CA THR A 187 -4.17 -15.95 -7.98
C THR A 187 -5.46 -15.33 -8.52
N CYS A 188 -6.31 -16.18 -9.11
CA CYS A 188 -7.55 -15.75 -9.74
C CYS A 188 -8.70 -16.72 -9.40
N SER A 189 -9.94 -16.23 -9.51
CA SER A 189 -11.16 -17.03 -9.30
C SER A 189 -11.34 -18.14 -10.34
N ASP A 190 -10.59 -18.10 -11.44
CA ASP A 190 -10.56 -19.15 -12.47
C ASP A 190 -9.74 -20.39 -12.06
N ARG A 191 -9.37 -20.48 -10.78
CA ARG A 191 -8.50 -21.51 -10.20
C ARG A 191 -7.10 -21.53 -10.78
N THR A 192 -6.63 -20.42 -11.33
CA THR A 192 -5.25 -20.32 -11.79
C THR A 192 -4.37 -19.54 -10.82
N LEU A 193 -3.13 -20.00 -10.72
CA LEU A 193 -2.04 -19.34 -10.03
C LEU A 193 -0.93 -19.10 -11.04
N LYS A 194 -0.41 -17.88 -11.09
CA LYS A 194 0.66 -17.49 -12.03
C LYS A 194 1.82 -16.88 -11.28
N MET A 195 3.00 -17.39 -11.59
CA MET A 195 4.28 -16.95 -11.05
C MET A 195 5.02 -16.12 -12.08
N PHE A 196 5.65 -15.05 -11.61
CA PHE A 196 6.44 -14.14 -12.42
C PHE A 196 7.81 -13.96 -11.80
N ASP A 197 8.84 -13.96 -12.64
CA ASP A 197 10.13 -13.42 -12.27
C ASP A 197 10.10 -11.90 -12.46
N VAL A 198 10.32 -11.19 -11.35
CA VAL A 198 10.23 -9.73 -11.28
C VAL A 198 11.39 -9.07 -12.03
N LEU A 199 12.57 -9.71 -12.09
CA LEU A 199 13.78 -9.10 -12.66
C LEU A 199 13.83 -9.25 -14.18
N SER A 200 13.45 -10.42 -14.70
CA SER A 200 13.34 -10.66 -16.15
C SER A 200 12.03 -10.16 -16.74
N PHE A 201 11.06 -9.82 -15.88
CA PHE A 201 9.71 -9.45 -16.25
C PHE A 201 8.99 -10.54 -17.03
N ASP A 202 9.15 -11.81 -16.65
CA ASP A 202 8.55 -12.93 -17.38
C ASP A 202 7.60 -13.75 -16.50
N MET A 203 6.53 -14.25 -17.11
CA MET A 203 5.65 -15.24 -16.47
C MET A 203 6.30 -16.61 -16.58
N ILE A 204 6.80 -17.14 -15.46
CA ILE A 204 7.59 -18.37 -15.43
C ILE A 204 6.73 -19.63 -15.34
N THR A 205 5.59 -19.57 -14.63
CA THR A 205 4.77 -20.76 -14.36
C THR A 205 3.30 -20.38 -14.28
N MET A 206 2.46 -21.23 -14.86
CA MET A 206 1.01 -21.21 -14.71
C MET A 206 0.56 -22.54 -14.14
N VAL A 207 -0.21 -22.49 -13.06
CA VAL A 207 -0.78 -23.65 -12.37
C VAL A 207 -2.28 -23.56 -12.41
N LYS A 208 -2.93 -24.67 -12.74
CA LYS A 208 -4.36 -24.84 -12.51
C LYS A 208 -4.54 -25.61 -11.20
N LEU A 209 -5.18 -24.97 -10.23
CA LEU A 209 -5.50 -25.52 -8.93
C LEU A 209 -6.81 -26.29 -8.99
N ASP A 210 -6.94 -27.30 -8.15
CA ASP A 210 -8.22 -28.01 -7.99
C ASP A 210 -9.22 -27.20 -7.15
N ILE A 211 -8.70 -26.30 -6.31
CA ILE A 211 -9.45 -25.38 -5.45
C ILE A 211 -9.62 -23.99 -6.08
N ILE A 212 -10.57 -23.22 -5.55
CA ILE A 212 -10.63 -21.77 -5.80
C ILE A 212 -9.79 -21.08 -4.69
N PRO A 213 -8.67 -20.43 -5.02
CA PRO A 213 -7.81 -19.81 -4.02
C PRO A 213 -8.49 -18.58 -3.39
N LEU A 214 -8.31 -18.37 -2.08
CA LEU A 214 -8.79 -17.17 -1.38
C LEU A 214 -7.68 -16.16 -1.13
N THR A 215 -6.56 -16.59 -0.53
CA THR A 215 -5.37 -15.77 -0.34
C THR A 215 -4.10 -16.55 -0.64
N CYS A 216 -3.01 -15.84 -0.92
CA CYS A 216 -1.69 -16.46 -1.07
C CYS A 216 -0.62 -15.60 -0.40
N SER A 217 0.41 -16.26 0.14
CA SER A 217 1.52 -15.61 0.81
C SER A 217 2.78 -16.47 0.71
N PHE A 218 3.91 -15.85 0.42
CA PHE A 218 5.19 -16.53 0.53
C PHE A 218 5.53 -16.75 1.99
N VAL A 219 5.88 -17.98 2.34
CA VAL A 219 6.17 -18.43 3.70
C VAL A 219 7.58 -19.01 3.79
N ASP A 220 8.52 -18.32 3.15
CA ASP A 220 9.91 -18.72 2.98
C ASP A 220 10.90 -17.67 3.46
N SER A 221 12.07 -18.14 3.88
CA SER A 221 13.20 -17.29 4.25
C SER A 221 14.30 -17.44 3.21
N SER A 222 15.09 -16.38 2.98
CA SER A 222 16.26 -16.43 2.09
C SER A 222 17.32 -17.45 2.53
N ARG A 223 17.23 -17.92 3.78
CA ARG A 223 18.08 -18.97 4.35
C ARG A 223 17.66 -20.39 3.95
N GLN A 224 16.44 -20.57 3.42
CA GLN A 224 15.90 -21.88 3.06
C GLN A 224 16.15 -22.19 1.58
N ALA A 225 16.39 -23.46 1.28
CA ALA A 225 16.61 -23.92 -0.09
C ALA A 225 15.31 -23.82 -0.94
N LEU A 226 14.17 -24.16 -0.35
CA LEU A 226 12.84 -24.13 -0.99
C LEU A 226 12.20 -22.76 -0.86
N SER A 227 11.48 -22.33 -1.90
CA SER A 227 10.65 -21.13 -1.83
C SER A 227 9.19 -21.55 -1.61
N LYS A 228 8.77 -21.62 -0.35
CA LYS A 228 7.44 -22.09 0.02
C LYS A 228 6.38 -21.01 -0.21
N LEU A 229 5.32 -21.37 -0.91
CA LEU A 229 4.16 -20.53 -1.19
C LEU A 229 2.91 -21.16 -0.55
N ALA A 230 2.28 -20.45 0.38
CA ALA A 230 1.02 -20.85 0.98
C ALA A 230 -0.16 -20.29 0.19
N VAL A 231 -1.16 -21.13 -0.08
CA VAL A 231 -2.40 -20.79 -0.77
C VAL A 231 -3.58 -21.35 0.02
N SER A 232 -4.51 -20.50 0.45
CA SER A 232 -5.72 -20.96 1.13
C SER A 232 -6.84 -21.29 0.15
N ASP A 233 -7.66 -22.26 0.52
CA ASP A 233 -8.92 -22.53 -0.16
C ASP A 233 -10.01 -21.54 0.28
N SER A 234 -10.85 -21.12 -0.67
CA SER A 234 -12.03 -20.31 -0.42
C SER A 234 -13.20 -21.11 0.15
N GLN A 235 -13.20 -22.44 -0.03
CA GLN A 235 -14.32 -23.31 0.35
C GLN A 235 -14.02 -24.19 1.57
N SER A 236 -12.76 -24.27 2.01
CA SER A 236 -12.35 -25.09 3.16
C SER A 236 -11.34 -24.34 4.04
N SER A 237 -11.11 -24.85 5.25
CA SER A 237 -10.11 -24.31 6.18
C SER A 237 -8.66 -24.70 5.84
N THR A 238 -8.46 -25.35 4.69
CA THR A 238 -7.18 -25.93 4.29
C THR A 238 -6.24 -24.89 3.70
N ILE A 239 -4.96 -24.97 4.07
CA ILE A 239 -3.87 -24.22 3.43
C ILE A 239 -2.96 -25.21 2.69
N TYR A 240 -2.69 -24.94 1.42
CA TYR A 240 -1.81 -25.72 0.57
C TYR A 240 -0.46 -25.03 0.47
N ILE A 241 0.64 -25.76 0.69
CA ILE A 241 2.00 -25.25 0.57
C ILE A 241 2.63 -25.82 -0.68
N TYR A 242 3.13 -24.95 -1.55
CA TYR A 242 3.77 -25.29 -2.82
C TYR A 242 5.24 -24.87 -2.80
N ASP A 243 6.09 -25.51 -3.61
CA ASP A 243 7.45 -25.01 -3.89
C ASP A 243 7.40 -24.12 -5.13
N ALA A 244 7.58 -22.82 -4.94
CA ALA A 244 7.57 -21.81 -6.00
C ALA A 244 8.76 -21.91 -6.96
N LYS A 245 9.84 -22.65 -6.63
CA LYS A 245 11.02 -22.79 -7.51
C LYS A 245 10.90 -23.94 -8.50
N THR A 246 10.25 -25.04 -8.12
CA THR A 246 10.04 -26.15 -9.04
C THR A 246 9.08 -25.71 -10.14
N LEU A 247 9.61 -25.56 -11.35
CA LEU A 247 8.92 -25.06 -12.55
C LEU A 247 7.59 -25.78 -12.89
N ASN A 248 7.29 -26.91 -12.24
CA ASN A 248 6.03 -27.65 -12.32
C ASN A 248 5.37 -27.74 -10.94
N ILE A 249 4.80 -26.63 -10.49
CA ILE A 249 3.96 -26.55 -9.28
C ILE A 249 2.61 -27.25 -9.55
N LYS A 250 2.56 -28.58 -9.70
CA LYS A 250 1.28 -29.29 -9.85
C LYS A 250 0.72 -29.76 -8.52
N GLU A 251 1.58 -30.23 -7.62
CA GLU A 251 1.16 -30.81 -6.36
C GLU A 251 1.72 -30.02 -5.17
N PRO A 252 0.93 -29.88 -4.09
CA PRO A 252 1.40 -29.25 -2.86
C PRO A 252 2.44 -30.14 -2.17
N ILE A 253 3.49 -29.52 -1.63
CA ILE A 253 4.48 -30.21 -0.76
C ILE A 253 3.82 -30.64 0.55
N SER A 254 2.93 -29.80 1.09
CA SER A 254 2.22 -30.08 2.34
C SER A 254 0.83 -29.47 2.34
N ILE A 255 -0.10 -30.13 3.02
CA ILE A 255 -1.49 -29.72 3.15
C ILE A 255 -1.81 -29.54 4.63
N LEU A 256 -2.17 -28.33 5.02
CA LEU A 256 -2.49 -27.95 6.39
C LEU A 256 -4.01 -27.91 6.58
N SER A 257 -4.60 -29.05 6.92
CA SER A 257 -6.04 -29.17 7.22
C SER A 257 -6.37 -29.13 8.71
N ASN A 258 -5.41 -29.51 9.57
CA ASN A 258 -5.63 -29.76 11.00
C ASN A 258 -4.95 -28.73 11.93
N ILE A 259 -4.79 -27.48 11.48
CA ILE A 259 -4.17 -26.41 12.28
C ILE A 259 -5.17 -25.64 13.16
N GLY A 260 -6.42 -26.12 13.25
CA GLY A 260 -7.46 -25.57 14.12
C GLY A 260 -8.30 -24.45 13.52
N HIS A 261 -8.32 -24.30 12.19
CA HIS A 261 -9.24 -23.39 11.50
C HIS A 261 -10.60 -24.04 11.26
N GLY A 262 -11.67 -23.29 11.54
CA GLY A 262 -13.05 -23.76 11.39
C GLY A 262 -13.73 -23.30 10.09
N SER A 263 -13.09 -22.38 9.36
CA SER A 263 -13.59 -21.81 8.10
C SER A 263 -12.43 -21.43 7.18
N SER A 264 -12.74 -20.93 5.98
CA SER A 264 -11.74 -20.52 5.00
C SER A 264 -10.78 -19.47 5.55
N VAL A 265 -9.50 -19.66 5.22
CA VAL A 265 -8.40 -18.81 5.71
C VAL A 265 -8.29 -17.58 4.83
N SER A 266 -8.63 -16.41 5.37
CA SER A 266 -8.66 -15.14 4.65
C SER A 266 -7.33 -14.39 4.66
N ILE A 267 -6.49 -14.64 5.67
CA ILE A 267 -5.20 -13.96 5.85
C ILE A 267 -4.11 -14.97 6.17
N ILE A 268 -2.96 -14.83 5.51
CA ILE A 268 -1.71 -15.53 5.85
C ILE A 268 -0.59 -14.50 5.81
N SER A 269 0.11 -14.32 6.91
CA SER A 269 1.30 -13.46 6.99
C SER A 269 2.46 -14.24 7.58
N TYR A 270 3.68 -13.91 7.16
CA TYR A 270 4.88 -14.65 7.56
C TYR A 270 5.98 -13.71 8.04
N SER A 271 6.64 -14.12 9.12
CA SER A 271 7.84 -13.49 9.65
C SER A 271 9.03 -14.43 9.46
N SER A 272 9.93 -14.03 8.57
CA SER A 272 11.19 -14.77 8.31
C SER A 272 12.18 -14.74 9.48
N GLN A 273 12.02 -13.83 10.44
CA GLN A 273 12.87 -13.71 11.62
C GLN A 273 12.70 -14.92 12.54
N TYR A 274 11.46 -15.37 12.73
CA TYR A 274 11.09 -16.43 13.66
C TYR A 274 10.67 -17.72 12.96
N ASP A 275 10.69 -17.75 11.62
CA ASP A 275 10.07 -18.80 10.81
C ASP A 275 8.62 -19.08 11.25
N LEU A 276 7.85 -17.99 11.41
CA LEU A 276 6.51 -18.03 11.96
C LEU A 276 5.52 -17.50 10.94
N ALA A 277 4.51 -18.29 10.63
CA ALA A 277 3.32 -17.85 9.93
C ALA A 277 2.15 -17.67 10.92
N ILE A 278 1.40 -16.58 10.72
CA ILE A 278 0.12 -16.35 11.37
C ILE A 278 -0.96 -16.36 10.30
N SER A 279 -1.99 -17.18 10.52
CA SER A 279 -3.17 -17.25 9.66
C SER A 279 -4.44 -16.92 10.42
N CYS A 280 -5.39 -16.28 9.74
CA CYS A 280 -6.69 -15.94 10.27
C CYS A 280 -7.79 -16.49 9.35
N ASP A 281 -8.81 -17.13 9.93
CA ASP A 281 -10.00 -17.56 9.18
C ASP A 281 -11.15 -16.57 9.26
N GLN A 282 -12.17 -16.79 8.42
CA GLN A 282 -13.40 -15.99 8.42
C GLN A 282 -14.21 -16.10 9.73
N THR A 283 -13.95 -17.13 10.56
CA THR A 283 -14.50 -17.27 11.92
C THR A 283 -13.68 -16.56 12.98
N SER A 284 -12.67 -15.78 12.57
CA SER A 284 -11.85 -14.92 13.43
C SER A 284 -10.88 -15.67 14.35
N ILE A 285 -10.60 -16.94 14.05
CA ILE A 285 -9.59 -17.72 14.76
C ILE A 285 -8.21 -17.37 14.20
N ILE A 286 -7.28 -17.06 15.11
CA ILE A 286 -5.88 -16.76 14.80
C ILE A 286 -5.03 -17.98 15.15
N ASN A 287 -4.28 -18.50 14.19
CA ASN A 287 -3.41 -19.65 14.36
C ASN A 287 -1.97 -19.33 14.03
N TYR A 288 -1.06 -19.91 14.80
CA TYR A 288 0.38 -19.83 14.64
C TYR A 288 0.86 -21.19 14.11
N TRP A 289 1.79 -21.17 13.17
CA TRP A 289 2.43 -22.38 12.64
C TRP A 289 3.79 -22.03 12.05
N SER A 290 4.71 -22.99 12.01
CA SER A 290 6.00 -22.83 11.32
C SER A 290 5.92 -23.53 9.95
N PRO A 291 6.31 -22.85 8.85
CA PRO A 291 6.40 -23.47 7.54
C PRO A 291 7.51 -24.53 7.47
N THR A 292 8.53 -24.47 8.33
CA THR A 292 9.60 -25.47 8.39
C THR A 292 9.20 -26.67 9.22
N ASN A 293 8.55 -26.44 10.36
CA ASN A 293 8.05 -27.49 11.24
C ASN A 293 6.56 -27.26 11.56
N ILE A 294 5.70 -28.03 10.90
CA ILE A 294 4.25 -27.90 11.04
C ILE A 294 3.77 -28.42 12.40
N GLU A 295 4.50 -29.35 13.02
CA GLU A 295 4.08 -30.04 14.24
C GLU A 295 4.32 -29.21 15.51
N SER A 296 5.27 -28.29 15.48
CA SER A 296 5.64 -27.49 16.65
C SER A 296 5.93 -26.03 16.30
N LEU A 297 5.60 -25.12 17.22
CA LEU A 297 5.95 -23.71 17.10
C LEU A 297 7.46 -23.49 17.29
N PRO A 298 8.01 -22.39 16.73
CA PRO A 298 9.39 -21.96 17.02
C PRO A 298 9.63 -21.79 18.52
N ASN A 299 10.87 -22.07 18.98
CA ASN A 299 11.24 -22.03 20.40
C ASN A 299 11.14 -20.63 21.01
N GLU A 300 11.19 -19.60 20.19
CA GLU A 300 11.06 -18.19 20.57
C GLU A 300 9.65 -17.85 21.05
N ILE A 301 8.63 -18.66 20.70
CA ILE A 301 7.26 -18.47 21.16
C ILE A 301 7.15 -18.82 22.65
N LEU A 302 6.66 -17.85 23.42
CA LEU A 302 6.69 -17.87 24.88
C LEU A 302 5.40 -18.41 25.53
N PHE A 303 4.42 -18.82 24.73
CA PHE A 303 3.17 -19.41 25.21
C PHE A 303 3.03 -20.85 24.70
N LYS A 304 2.51 -21.75 25.56
CA LYS A 304 2.24 -23.14 25.20
C LYS A 304 0.78 -23.39 24.85
N SER A 305 -0.12 -22.66 25.49
CA SER A 305 -1.57 -22.72 25.23
C SER A 305 -2.07 -21.41 24.67
N LYS A 306 -2.98 -21.46 23.69
CA LYS A 306 -3.68 -20.26 23.19
C LYS A 306 -4.58 -19.63 24.26
N LEU A 307 -4.96 -20.38 25.29
CA LEU A 307 -5.75 -19.84 26.41
C LEU A 307 -4.95 -18.82 27.25
N ASP A 308 -3.62 -18.86 27.22
CA ASP A 308 -2.75 -17.92 27.93
C ASP A 308 -2.52 -16.60 27.15
N THR A 309 -3.16 -16.49 25.99
CA THR A 309 -2.98 -15.41 25.01
C THR A 309 -4.26 -14.64 24.77
N ASP A 310 -4.16 -13.51 24.07
CA ASP A 310 -5.31 -12.69 23.67
C ASP A 310 -5.78 -12.99 22.24
N LEU A 311 -5.35 -14.12 21.65
CA LEU A 311 -5.66 -14.49 20.27
C LEU A 311 -7.15 -14.73 20.01
N PHE A 312 -7.94 -14.96 21.06
CA PHE A 312 -9.40 -15.10 20.98
C PHE A 312 -10.16 -13.77 21.08
N GLU A 313 -9.47 -12.63 21.20
CA GLU A 313 -10.14 -11.33 21.41
C GLU A 313 -11.08 -10.95 20.26
N LEU A 314 -10.71 -11.27 19.02
CA LEU A 314 -11.58 -11.04 17.86
C LEU A 314 -12.86 -11.88 17.95
N VAL A 315 -12.77 -13.15 18.38
CA VAL A 315 -13.93 -14.02 18.55
C VAL A 315 -14.85 -13.48 19.64
N LYS A 316 -14.29 -13.08 20.80
CA LYS A 316 -15.06 -12.50 21.92
C LYS A 316 -15.86 -11.26 21.48
N ARG A 317 -15.26 -10.43 20.61
CA ARG A 317 -15.88 -9.21 20.07
C ARG A 317 -16.66 -9.43 18.77
N LYS A 318 -16.69 -10.64 18.22
CA LYS A 318 -17.31 -10.98 16.93
C LYS A 318 -16.75 -10.12 15.77
N LEU A 319 -15.45 -9.86 15.79
CA LEU A 319 -14.74 -9.08 14.78
C LEU A 319 -14.11 -9.99 13.74
N ILE A 320 -14.46 -9.79 12.47
CA ILE A 320 -13.86 -10.47 11.31
C ILE A 320 -12.50 -9.83 11.01
N PRO A 321 -11.44 -10.63 10.81
CA PRO A 321 -10.12 -10.12 10.47
C PRO A 321 -10.09 -9.54 9.05
N LEU A 322 -9.41 -8.40 8.89
CA LEU A 322 -9.30 -7.66 7.63
C LEU A 322 -7.89 -7.67 7.06
N ALA A 323 -6.91 -7.35 7.90
CA ALA A 323 -5.52 -7.22 7.50
C ALA A 323 -4.62 -7.56 8.68
N LEU A 324 -3.52 -8.27 8.42
CA LEU A 324 -2.49 -8.57 9.40
C LEU A 324 -1.12 -8.27 8.78
N GLU A 325 -0.28 -7.54 9.50
CA GLU A 325 1.09 -7.28 9.07
C GLU A 325 2.06 -7.33 10.25
N PHE A 326 3.20 -8.00 10.04
CA PHE A 326 4.32 -7.96 10.96
C PHE A 326 5.09 -6.65 10.82
N ASN A 327 5.65 -6.15 11.92
CA ASN A 327 6.68 -5.15 11.82
C ASN A 327 7.97 -5.77 11.23
N ASN A 328 8.92 -4.93 10.80
CA ASN A 328 10.13 -5.41 10.13
C ASN A 328 10.98 -6.38 10.98
N THR A 329 10.93 -6.27 12.32
CA THR A 329 11.64 -7.20 13.23
C THR A 329 10.86 -8.49 13.51
N GLY A 330 9.56 -8.53 13.22
CA GLY A 330 8.68 -9.65 13.53
C GLY A 330 8.22 -9.75 14.99
N ASP A 331 8.70 -8.90 15.89
CA ASP A 331 8.36 -8.93 17.32
C ASP A 331 6.93 -8.50 17.62
N LEU A 332 6.37 -7.72 16.70
CA LEU A 332 5.03 -7.19 16.76
C LEU A 332 4.29 -7.55 15.48
N PHE A 333 2.99 -7.75 15.60
CA PHE A 333 2.10 -7.70 14.44
C PHE A 333 0.89 -6.85 14.75
N ALA A 334 0.44 -6.14 13.73
CA ALA A 334 -0.79 -5.38 13.76
C ALA A 334 -1.88 -6.19 13.07
N LEU A 335 -3.08 -6.20 13.64
CA LEU A 335 -4.24 -6.89 13.12
C LEU A 335 -5.44 -5.94 13.14
N MET A 336 -6.05 -5.70 11.99
CA MET A 336 -7.29 -4.94 11.89
C MET A 336 -8.48 -5.88 11.84
N GLY A 337 -9.48 -5.66 12.69
CA GLY A 337 -10.73 -6.40 12.69
C GLY A 337 -11.94 -5.48 12.60
N LYS A 338 -13.04 -5.97 12.01
CA LYS A 338 -14.33 -5.26 11.99
C LYS A 338 -15.52 -6.14 12.33
N SER A 339 -16.58 -5.52 12.83
CA SER A 339 -17.94 -6.03 12.78
C SER A 339 -18.81 -5.05 11.99
N SER A 340 -20.14 -5.18 12.08
CA SER A 340 -21.07 -4.18 11.56
C SER A 340 -21.07 -2.87 12.36
N THR A 341 -20.55 -2.87 13.59
CA THR A 341 -20.64 -1.75 14.54
C THR A 341 -19.31 -1.42 15.22
N GLU A 342 -18.22 -2.09 14.85
CA GLU A 342 -16.90 -1.84 15.42
C GLU A 342 -15.84 -2.00 14.33
N LYS A 343 -14.78 -1.21 14.41
CA LYS A 343 -13.56 -1.43 13.63
C LYS A 343 -12.40 -1.09 14.54
N LYS A 344 -11.53 -2.05 14.79
CA LYS A 344 -10.43 -1.91 15.75
C LYS A 344 -9.12 -2.41 15.15
N LEU A 345 -8.04 -1.73 15.52
CA LEU A 345 -6.68 -2.11 15.21
C LEU A 345 -6.01 -2.60 16.49
N PHE A 346 -5.54 -3.84 16.47
CA PHE A 346 -4.85 -4.49 17.58
C PHE A 346 -3.37 -4.54 17.28
N LEU A 347 -2.53 -4.17 18.25
CA LEU A 347 -1.09 -4.39 18.20
C LEU A 347 -0.75 -5.50 19.18
N PHE A 348 -0.25 -6.62 18.68
CA PHE A 348 0.13 -7.78 19.48
C PHE A 348 1.64 -7.87 19.65
N ASN A 349 2.06 -8.43 20.77
CA ASN A 349 3.39 -9.01 20.91
C ASN A 349 3.38 -10.40 20.27
N THR A 350 4.18 -10.61 19.23
CA THR A 350 4.23 -11.87 18.47
C THR A 350 4.60 -13.05 19.38
N LEU A 351 5.66 -12.91 20.17
CA LEU A 351 6.20 -14.03 20.96
C LEU A 351 5.26 -14.45 22.11
N LYS A 352 4.53 -13.49 22.69
CA LYS A 352 3.61 -13.74 23.82
C LYS A 352 2.16 -13.98 23.38
N GLY A 353 1.78 -13.65 22.15
CA GLY A 353 0.39 -13.70 21.69
C GLY A 353 -0.55 -12.73 22.44
N LYS A 354 0.00 -11.71 23.13
CA LYS A 354 -0.79 -10.78 23.95
C LYS A 354 -0.98 -9.44 23.27
N ILE A 355 -2.14 -8.83 23.50
CA ILE A 355 -2.44 -7.48 23.00
C ILE A 355 -1.65 -6.48 23.83
N LEU A 356 -0.88 -5.63 23.14
CA LEU A 356 -0.20 -4.49 23.74
C LEU A 356 -1.07 -3.25 23.69
N LYS A 357 -1.76 -3.02 22.57
CA LYS A 357 -2.53 -1.80 22.31
C LYS A 357 -3.75 -2.09 21.43
N VAL A 358 -4.81 -1.34 21.65
CA VAL A 358 -6.03 -1.34 20.82
C VAL A 358 -6.35 0.08 20.42
N PHE A 359 -6.53 0.32 19.13
CA PHE A 359 -6.96 1.59 18.57
C PHE A 359 -8.37 1.41 18.00
N ASP A 360 -9.27 2.31 18.36
CA ASP A 360 -10.63 2.29 17.87
C ASP A 360 -10.76 3.16 16.62
N GLU A 361 -11.21 2.54 15.54
CA GLU A 361 -11.35 3.10 14.21
C GLU A 361 -12.81 2.99 13.73
N HIS A 362 -13.75 2.86 14.67
CA HIS A 362 -15.16 2.80 14.39
C HIS A 362 -15.69 4.11 13.78
N LEU A 363 -16.68 3.99 12.89
CA LEU A 363 -17.26 5.12 12.16
C LEU A 363 -17.89 6.17 13.08
N GLU A 364 -18.42 5.77 14.23
CA GLU A 364 -19.01 6.71 15.20
C GLU A 364 -17.97 7.64 15.82
N ILE A 365 -16.74 7.16 16.04
CA ILE A 365 -15.64 8.00 16.53
C ILE A 365 -15.34 9.10 15.52
N TYR A 366 -15.39 8.77 14.23
CA TYR A 366 -15.21 9.76 13.17
C TYR A 366 -16.34 10.78 13.09
N LYS A 367 -17.59 10.42 13.39
CA LYS A 367 -18.70 11.38 13.48
C LYS A 367 -18.51 12.34 14.65
N GLN A 368 -18.19 11.82 15.84
CA GLN A 368 -17.96 12.64 17.02
C GLN A 368 -16.75 13.57 16.82
N LEU A 369 -15.68 13.08 16.19
CA LEU A 369 -14.54 13.89 15.79
C LEU A 369 -14.94 15.00 14.83
N HIS A 370 -15.70 14.68 13.79
CA HIS A 370 -16.16 15.65 12.81
C HIS A 370 -16.97 16.78 13.46
N GLU A 371 -17.91 16.44 14.35
CA GLU A 371 -18.72 17.41 15.09
C GLU A 371 -17.87 18.36 15.94
N ARG A 372 -16.89 17.82 16.68
CA ARG A 372 -15.96 18.64 17.48
C ARG A 372 -15.10 19.56 16.62
N LEU A 373 -14.60 19.06 15.49
CA LEU A 373 -13.82 19.85 14.56
C LEU A 373 -14.63 21.04 14.02
N LEU A 374 -15.91 20.83 13.68
CA LEU A 374 -16.81 21.92 13.25
C LEU A 374 -17.03 22.96 14.35
N THR A 375 -17.25 22.53 15.60
CA THR A 375 -17.44 23.49 16.72
C THR A 375 -16.21 24.37 16.90
N LYS A 376 -15.01 23.79 16.80
CA LYS A 376 -13.75 24.55 16.87
C LYS A 376 -13.51 25.44 15.66
N GLN A 377 -13.97 25.03 14.47
CA GLN A 377 -13.89 25.87 13.29
C GLN A 377 -14.71 27.15 13.47
N GLN A 378 -15.90 27.07 14.06
CA GLN A 378 -16.71 28.25 14.37
C GLN A 378 -16.02 29.18 15.38
N GLU A 379 -15.40 28.63 16.43
CA GLU A 379 -14.58 29.40 17.38
C GLU A 379 -13.30 29.98 16.75
N SER A 380 -12.78 29.35 15.69
CA SER A 380 -11.54 29.71 15.01
C SER A 380 -11.74 30.69 13.85
N GLU A 381 -12.95 30.73 13.26
CA GLU A 381 -13.37 31.76 12.30
C GLU A 381 -13.36 33.15 12.95
N GLU A 382 -13.72 33.26 14.23
CA GLU A 382 -13.52 34.48 15.04
C GLU A 382 -12.03 34.88 15.14
N LYS A 383 -11.13 33.90 15.08
CA LYS A 383 -9.66 34.07 15.11
C LYS A 383 -9.01 34.11 13.71
N LYS A 384 -9.79 34.06 12.62
CA LYS A 384 -9.32 33.98 11.21
C LYS A 384 -8.34 32.83 10.92
N LEU A 385 -8.50 31.69 11.59
CA LEU A 385 -7.75 30.46 11.31
C LEU A 385 -8.59 29.56 10.41
N ASN A 386 -8.19 29.39 9.14
CA ASN A 386 -8.84 28.45 8.23
C ASN A 386 -8.39 27.03 8.55
N LEU A 387 -9.13 26.34 9.39
CA LEU A 387 -8.99 24.90 9.56
C LEU A 387 -9.54 24.22 8.30
N ASN A 388 -8.68 23.57 7.52
CA ASN A 388 -9.04 22.83 6.31
C ASN A 388 -9.73 21.49 6.66
N ILE A 389 -10.69 21.56 7.59
CA ILE A 389 -11.56 20.47 8.02
C ILE A 389 -12.51 20.19 6.85
N LEU A 390 -12.86 18.91 6.65
CA LEU A 390 -13.85 18.53 5.66
C LEU A 390 -15.14 19.33 5.91
N ASN A 391 -15.72 19.93 4.89
CA ASN A 391 -17.05 20.50 5.03
C ASN A 391 -18.10 19.36 5.21
N ASN A 392 -19.28 19.70 5.71
CA ASN A 392 -20.34 18.72 5.96
C ASN A 392 -20.77 17.92 4.71
N VAL A 393 -20.71 18.55 3.54
CA VAL A 393 -21.06 17.93 2.27
C VAL A 393 -20.05 16.83 1.91
N GLU A 394 -18.77 17.16 1.97
CA GLU A 394 -17.68 16.24 1.68
C GLU A 394 -17.60 15.12 2.72
N TYR A 395 -17.77 15.44 4.01
CA TYR A 395 -17.85 14.42 5.06
C TYR A 395 -18.99 13.44 4.81
N SER A 396 -20.20 13.93 4.50
CA SER A 396 -21.37 13.10 4.18
C SER A 396 -21.15 12.23 2.95
N ARG A 397 -20.45 12.77 1.93
CA ARG A 397 -20.04 12.02 0.74
C ARG A 397 -19.09 10.88 1.08
N ARG A 398 -18.06 11.13 1.89
CA ARG A 398 -17.12 10.10 2.36
C ARG A 398 -17.78 9.04 3.22
N LEU A 399 -18.69 9.46 4.11
CA LEU A 399 -19.48 8.55 4.94
C LEU A 399 -20.33 7.60 4.09
N THR A 400 -20.92 8.11 3.00
CA THR A 400 -21.69 7.30 2.06
C THR A 400 -20.79 6.30 1.32
N ILE A 401 -19.60 6.73 0.91
CA ILE A 401 -18.60 5.85 0.28
C ILE A 401 -18.13 4.76 1.26
N GLU A 402 -17.88 5.09 2.53
CA GLU A 402 -17.45 4.09 3.53
C GLU A 402 -18.54 3.02 3.73
N LYS A 403 -19.81 3.43 3.82
CA LYS A 403 -20.94 2.49 3.91
C LYS A 403 -21.10 1.63 2.66
N ASP A 404 -20.83 2.17 1.46
CA ASP A 404 -20.83 1.39 0.22
C ASP A 404 -19.63 0.42 0.17
N LEU A 405 -18.46 0.85 0.64
CA LEU A 405 -17.27 0.02 0.77
C LEU A 405 -17.55 -1.16 1.71
N GLU A 406 -18.13 -0.92 2.89
CA GLU A 406 -18.47 -1.94 3.89
C GLU A 406 -19.44 -3.01 3.39
N LYS A 407 -20.34 -2.65 2.45
CA LYS A 407 -21.24 -3.61 1.78
C LYS A 407 -20.51 -4.49 0.77
N ASN A 408 -19.44 -4.00 0.16
CA ASN A 408 -18.67 -4.70 -0.87
C ASN A 408 -17.48 -5.44 -0.25
N GLN A 409 -17.74 -6.59 0.36
CA GLN A 409 -16.75 -7.37 1.11
C GLN A 409 -15.48 -7.70 0.29
N SER A 410 -15.60 -8.00 -1.01
CA SER A 410 -14.46 -8.33 -1.88
C SER A 410 -13.50 -7.16 -2.12
N ILE A 411 -14.02 -5.92 -2.11
CA ILE A 411 -13.19 -4.72 -2.22
C ILE A 411 -12.66 -4.33 -0.84
N TYR A 412 -13.49 -4.49 0.19
CA TYR A 412 -13.12 -4.22 1.57
C TYR A 412 -11.95 -5.08 2.04
N SER A 413 -11.87 -6.34 1.58
CA SER A 413 -10.75 -7.25 1.88
C SER A 413 -9.42 -6.85 1.24
N LEU A 414 -9.39 -5.84 0.35
CA LEU A 414 -8.15 -5.33 -0.24
C LEU A 414 -7.41 -4.35 0.70
N ILE A 415 -8.08 -3.85 1.74
CA ILE A 415 -7.46 -2.99 2.77
C ILE A 415 -6.31 -3.76 3.41
N ASN A 416 -5.13 -3.14 3.50
CA ASN A 416 -3.99 -3.67 4.22
C ASN A 416 -3.49 -2.68 5.28
N LEU A 417 -2.55 -3.18 6.06
CA LEU A 417 -1.67 -2.40 6.91
C LEU A 417 -0.33 -2.25 6.19
N GLN A 418 0.51 -1.31 6.61
CA GLN A 418 1.87 -1.22 6.11
C GLN A 418 2.78 -0.65 7.20
N PHE A 419 3.74 -1.43 7.68
CA PHE A 419 4.79 -0.88 8.56
C PHE A 419 5.88 -0.18 7.74
N ASP A 420 6.51 0.82 8.36
CA ASP A 420 7.78 1.32 7.88
C ASP A 420 8.94 0.38 8.24
N SER A 421 10.07 0.53 7.56
CA SER A 421 11.26 -0.30 7.75
C SER A 421 11.85 -0.23 9.16
N SER A 422 11.64 0.86 9.91
CA SER A 422 12.04 0.94 11.32
C SER A 422 11.08 0.19 12.26
N GLY A 423 9.85 -0.10 11.81
CA GLY A 423 8.77 -0.66 12.61
C GLY A 423 8.18 0.33 13.62
N THR A 424 8.47 1.63 13.52
CA THR A 424 7.98 2.69 14.43
C THR A 424 6.64 3.26 13.97
N PHE A 425 6.41 3.30 12.67
CA PHE A 425 5.23 3.89 12.05
C PHE A 425 4.41 2.84 11.33
N LEU A 426 3.10 2.90 11.53
CA LEU A 426 2.11 2.05 10.90
C LEU A 426 1.17 2.91 10.05
N PHE A 427 1.05 2.53 8.78
CA PHE A 427 0.19 3.18 7.80
C PHE A 427 -1.05 2.34 7.56
N TYR A 428 -2.22 2.99 7.54
CA TYR A 428 -3.48 2.34 7.18
C TYR A 428 -4.52 3.35 6.71
N SER A 429 -5.46 2.88 5.88
CA SER A 429 -6.49 3.73 5.28
C SER A 429 -7.73 3.85 6.17
N THR A 430 -8.26 5.07 6.24
CA THR A 430 -9.38 5.49 7.10
C THR A 430 -10.35 6.38 6.32
N LEU A 431 -11.45 6.80 6.96
CA LEU A 431 -12.44 7.72 6.38
C LEU A 431 -11.80 9.06 5.94
N TYR A 432 -10.86 9.59 6.73
CA TYR A 432 -10.22 10.88 6.48
C TYR A 432 -9.03 10.79 5.53
N GLY A 433 -8.57 9.59 5.16
CA GLY A 433 -7.37 9.41 4.34
C GLY A 433 -6.48 8.31 4.90
N ILE A 434 -5.18 8.40 4.67
CA ILE A 434 -4.20 7.42 5.16
C ILE A 434 -3.57 7.97 6.44
N LYS A 435 -3.70 7.24 7.54
CA LYS A 435 -3.16 7.62 8.85
C LYS A 435 -1.75 7.05 9.00
N MET A 436 -0.80 7.89 9.44
CA MET A 436 0.54 7.47 9.86
C MET A 436 0.62 7.49 11.39
N LEU A 437 0.45 6.32 11.99
CA LEU A 437 0.44 6.14 13.44
C LEU A 437 1.85 5.82 13.95
N ASN A 438 2.36 6.58 14.90
CA ASN A 438 3.55 6.20 15.66
C ASN A 438 3.15 5.21 16.76
N ILE A 439 3.53 3.95 16.60
CA ILE A 439 3.13 2.89 17.52
C ILE A 439 3.83 2.94 18.87
N ARG A 440 4.95 3.66 19.00
CA ARG A 440 5.69 3.77 20.26
C ARG A 440 4.95 4.68 21.23
N ASN A 441 4.55 5.86 20.75
CA ASN A 441 3.94 6.90 21.57
C ASN A 441 2.43 7.10 21.32
N ASN A 442 1.82 6.30 20.44
CA ASN A 442 0.38 6.34 20.12
C ASN A 442 -0.11 7.66 19.51
N SER A 443 0.80 8.49 19.00
CA SER A 443 0.42 9.73 18.32
C SER A 443 0.31 9.50 16.82
N ILE A 444 -0.59 10.24 16.21
CA ILE A 444 -0.65 10.30 14.75
C ILE A 444 0.33 11.36 14.29
N ARG A 445 1.18 11.01 13.32
CA ARG A 445 2.20 11.94 12.82
C ARG A 445 1.70 12.77 11.65
N LEU A 446 0.92 12.16 10.77
CA LEU A 446 0.47 12.77 9.52
C LEU A 446 -0.78 12.04 9.01
N PHE A 447 -1.61 12.76 8.28
CA PHE A 447 -2.64 12.19 7.43
C PHE A 447 -2.34 12.50 5.96
N PHE A 448 -2.41 11.49 5.11
CA PHE A 448 -2.30 11.67 3.66
C PHE A 448 -3.67 11.68 3.01
N GLY A 449 -3.83 12.55 2.03
CA GLY A 449 -4.99 12.64 1.18
C GLY A 449 -6.25 13.13 1.90
N THR A 450 -6.09 13.94 2.94
CA THR A 450 -7.22 14.49 3.71
C THR A 450 -8.16 15.31 2.87
N THR A 451 -7.65 16.07 1.92
CA THR A 451 -8.43 16.90 0.98
C THR A 451 -8.79 16.18 -0.31
N GLU A 452 -8.29 14.95 -0.51
CA GLU A 452 -8.45 14.24 -1.76
C GLU A 452 -9.82 13.58 -1.87
N ASN A 453 -10.43 13.65 -3.05
CA ASN A 453 -11.76 13.07 -3.27
C ASN A 453 -11.76 11.52 -3.37
N ALA A 454 -10.60 10.89 -3.18
CA ALA A 454 -10.39 9.45 -3.31
C ALA A 454 -10.40 8.75 -1.95
N ARG A 455 -11.16 7.65 -1.83
CA ARG A 455 -11.08 6.74 -0.68
C ARG A 455 -9.98 5.72 -0.93
N PHE A 456 -8.79 5.98 -0.39
CA PHE A 456 -7.64 5.09 -0.50
C PHE A 456 -7.91 3.74 0.14
N ILE A 457 -7.38 2.63 -0.40
CA ILE A 457 -7.70 1.28 0.12
C ILE A 457 -6.42 0.54 0.49
N ARG A 458 -5.63 0.19 -0.53
CA ARG A 458 -4.43 -0.64 -0.39
C ARG A 458 -3.19 0.23 -0.52
N LEU A 459 -2.24 0.01 0.36
CA LEU A 459 -1.00 0.75 0.52
C LEU A 459 0.20 -0.11 0.13
N ALA A 460 1.26 0.50 -0.39
CA ALA A 460 2.57 -0.11 -0.51
C ALA A 460 3.64 0.97 -0.30
N LEU A 461 4.52 0.76 0.68
CA LEU A 461 5.57 1.72 1.02
C LEU A 461 6.90 1.26 0.43
N TYR A 462 7.51 2.11 -0.39
CA TYR A 462 8.88 1.95 -0.86
C TYR A 462 9.82 2.79 -0.01
N GLN A 463 10.84 2.18 0.58
CA GLN A 463 11.91 2.87 1.32
C GLN A 463 13.26 2.42 0.77
N TYR A 464 14.05 3.36 0.28
CA TYR A 464 15.39 3.06 -0.22
C TYR A 464 16.35 2.84 0.95
N ASN A 465 16.82 1.60 1.09
CA ASN A 465 17.70 1.18 2.18
C ASN A 465 19.11 0.85 1.65
N LYS A 466 19.83 1.82 1.08
CA LYS A 466 21.29 1.71 0.96
C LYS A 466 21.97 2.58 2.00
N SER A 467 22.69 1.91 2.90
CA SER A 467 23.36 2.39 4.11
C SER A 467 24.39 3.51 3.92
N SER A 468 24.67 3.94 2.69
CA SER A 468 25.73 4.91 2.37
C SER A 468 25.21 6.32 2.05
N ASP A 469 23.95 6.49 1.65
CA ASP A 469 23.45 7.77 1.14
C ASP A 469 22.28 8.29 2.00
N ASN A 470 22.49 9.44 2.65
CA ASN A 470 21.48 10.22 3.38
C ASN A 470 20.41 10.84 2.46
N ASN A 471 20.06 10.21 1.34
CA ASN A 471 19.08 10.73 0.39
C ASN A 471 17.66 10.64 0.99
N LEU A 472 17.28 11.68 1.74
CA LEU A 472 15.97 11.87 2.37
C LEU A 472 14.77 11.82 1.40
N ASN A 473 15.00 11.83 0.08
CA ASN A 473 13.97 11.94 -0.96
C ASN A 473 13.60 10.60 -1.63
N SER A 474 13.90 9.48 -1.01
CA SER A 474 13.86 8.16 -1.67
C SER A 474 12.70 7.27 -1.22
N THR A 475 11.80 7.78 -0.38
CA THR A 475 10.62 7.03 0.10
C THR A 475 9.36 7.47 -0.61
N ILE A 476 8.56 6.50 -1.07
CA ILE A 476 7.32 6.73 -1.81
C ILE A 476 6.23 5.84 -1.22
N LEU A 477 5.08 6.44 -0.89
CA LEU A 477 3.88 5.71 -0.50
C LEU A 477 2.95 5.59 -1.72
N PHE A 478 2.76 4.37 -2.20
CA PHE A 478 1.80 4.06 -3.26
C PHE A 478 0.47 3.63 -2.67
N THR A 479 -0.63 3.99 -3.32
CA THR A 479 -1.96 3.59 -2.88
C THR A 479 -2.95 3.39 -4.03
N THR A 480 -3.86 2.43 -3.89
CA THR A 480 -5.08 2.33 -4.72
C THR A 480 -6.23 3.09 -4.07
N ALA A 481 -7.33 3.29 -4.82
CA ALA A 481 -8.55 3.89 -4.27
C ALA A 481 -9.83 3.19 -4.75
N TYR A 482 -10.89 3.33 -3.96
CA TYR A 482 -12.19 2.71 -4.18
C TYR A 482 -12.78 3.05 -5.55
N LYS A 483 -13.05 2.02 -6.37
CA LYS A 483 -13.63 2.16 -7.72
C LYS A 483 -12.86 3.13 -8.63
N LYS A 484 -11.53 3.22 -8.45
CA LYS A 484 -10.65 4.03 -9.32
C LYS A 484 -9.75 3.12 -10.15
N ASN A 485 -9.64 3.44 -11.42
CA ASN A 485 -8.68 2.83 -12.35
C ASN A 485 -7.29 3.47 -12.23
N ARG A 486 -6.97 4.07 -11.08
CA ARG A 486 -5.70 4.75 -10.82
C ARG A 486 -5.09 4.28 -9.50
N PHE A 487 -3.77 4.26 -9.48
CA PHE A 487 -3.01 4.30 -8.23
C PHE A 487 -2.30 5.66 -8.11
N TYR A 488 -2.03 6.06 -6.87
CA TYR A 488 -1.53 7.37 -6.49
C TYR A 488 -0.20 7.20 -5.75
N LEU A 489 0.65 8.21 -5.82
CA LEU A 489 1.91 8.23 -5.08
C LEU A 489 2.03 9.49 -4.22
N PHE A 490 2.43 9.31 -2.97
CA PHE A 490 2.73 10.35 -2.01
C PHE A 490 4.24 10.36 -1.78
N THR A 491 4.83 11.54 -1.90
CA THR A 491 6.26 11.78 -1.67
C THR A 491 6.41 12.91 -0.65
N ARG A 492 7.60 13.50 -0.58
CA ARG A 492 7.85 14.74 0.18
C ARG A 492 7.52 16.00 -0.64
N ASN A 493 7.37 15.85 -1.96
CA ASN A 493 7.06 16.95 -2.84
C ASN A 493 5.55 17.16 -2.87
N ASN A 494 5.13 18.41 -2.76
CA ASN A 494 3.76 18.78 -3.08
C ASN A 494 3.55 18.66 -4.60
N PRO A 495 2.30 18.41 -5.05
CA PRO A 495 1.96 18.50 -6.46
C PRO A 495 2.38 19.86 -7.03
N GLN A 496 2.94 19.85 -8.24
CA GLN A 496 3.37 21.05 -8.96
C GLN A 496 2.19 21.81 -9.56
#